data_AF-A0AAV5TIH6-F1
#
_entry.id   AF-A0AAV5TIH6-F1
#
_cell.length_a   1.000
_cell.length_b   1.000
_cell.length_c   1.000
_cell.angle_alpha   90.00
_cell.angle_beta   90.00
_cell.angle_gamma   90.00
#
_symmetry.space_group_name_H-M   'P 1'
#
loop_
_entity.id
_entity.type
_entity.pdbx_description
1 polymer ?
#
loop_
_entity_poly.entity_id
_entity_poly.type
_entity_poly.pdbx_seq_one_letter_code
_entity_poly.pdbx_strand_id
1 'polypeptide(L)'
;YLRLQPREPLAGGRTEQHRYKVVAQEGEKIYYLDVTSLYPSQMKVNEFPVGEPQVIDDFTPEEVTTVPFRGFIKGCILPPRKLRKPVLPYHCNKKLLFPLCGKCTEEENTGHCSHSDEDRALKGCCTDIEVKKAMQMGYSVKELYEVWNFPANQWKSDLYSEYITRFYKIKLCSSGWPEHCKTDEEKERFLKWHRDNMGTAYGRLKLYSLMEAVGERLIDTDTDSLIFICAKEEANPLEHLLTGYLGELTSECPTGRTIKSVMVNALKSYSIEYDDGSTDLKNKGTQQNEDTYELLTYYALESLVDSHLKGKPKTITLPQSTLSRSGFGSIVTLKFTKIVQHVNHKSAVEGTDYHTAVNVPFGYL
;
A
#
# COMPACT_ATOMS: atom_id res chain seq x y z
N TYR A 1 18.57 0.78 -25.84
CA TYR A 1 17.47 1.38 -25.07
C TYR A 1 17.87 2.76 -24.54
N LEU A 2 16.95 3.55 -23.95
CA LEU A 2 17.29 4.78 -23.24
C LEU A 2 17.86 4.47 -21.84
N ARG A 3 18.95 5.15 -21.47
CA ARG A 3 19.64 4.99 -20.18
C ARG A 3 18.70 5.09 -18.97
N LEU A 4 18.97 4.33 -17.93
CA LEU A 4 18.32 4.34 -16.63
C LEU A 4 18.36 5.75 -16.04
N GLN A 5 17.22 6.24 -15.57
CA GLN A 5 17.11 7.53 -14.88
C GLN A 5 16.83 7.28 -13.39
N PRO A 6 17.50 7.99 -12.45
CA PRO A 6 17.38 7.75 -11.00
C PRO A 6 15.95 7.82 -10.44
N ARG A 7 15.00 8.39 -11.19
CA ARG A 7 13.58 8.52 -10.83
C ARG A 7 12.70 7.39 -11.33
N GLU A 8 13.10 6.62 -12.35
CA GLU A 8 12.31 5.50 -12.88
C GLU A 8 12.01 4.40 -11.84
N PRO A 9 12.96 3.95 -10.98
CA PRO A 9 12.67 2.95 -9.94
C PRO A 9 11.96 3.53 -8.69
N LEU A 10 11.69 4.84 -8.63
CA LEU A 10 11.09 5.49 -7.46
C LEU A 10 9.55 5.42 -7.51
N ALA A 11 9.00 4.30 -7.05
CA ALA A 11 7.58 4.17 -6.74
C ALA A 11 7.25 4.68 -5.33
N GLY A 12 6.00 5.10 -5.12
CA GLY A 12 5.45 5.51 -3.82
C GLY A 12 4.93 4.35 -2.97
N GLY A 13 3.97 4.65 -2.08
CA GLY A 13 3.26 3.65 -1.28
C GLY A 13 2.38 2.72 -2.12
N ARG A 14 2.18 1.49 -1.63
CA ARG A 14 1.23 0.54 -2.19
C ARG A 14 -0.16 0.84 -1.62
N THR A 15 -1.15 1.04 -2.48
CA THR A 15 -2.55 1.22 -2.10
C THR A 15 -3.42 0.37 -3.02
N GLU A 16 -4.09 -0.63 -2.45
CA GLU A 16 -4.90 -1.64 -3.15
C GLU A 16 -6.15 -2.01 -2.34
N GLN A 17 -7.31 -1.90 -2.98
CA GLN A 17 -8.57 -2.46 -2.51
C GLN A 17 -8.64 -3.92 -2.98
N HIS A 18 -9.01 -4.84 -2.09
CA HIS A 18 -9.13 -6.27 -2.38
C HIS A 18 -10.59 -6.76 -2.34
N ARG A 19 -11.43 -6.21 -1.46
CA ARG A 19 -12.87 -6.53 -1.34
C ARG A 19 -13.73 -5.26 -1.41
N TYR A 20 -15.02 -5.43 -1.68
CA TYR A 20 -15.98 -4.33 -1.74
C TYR A 20 -16.71 -4.09 -0.41
N LYS A 21 -17.33 -5.13 0.14
CA LYS A 21 -18.00 -5.10 1.45
C LYS A 21 -17.58 -6.31 2.28
N VAL A 22 -17.35 -6.11 3.57
CA VAL A 22 -17.27 -7.19 4.55
C VAL A 22 -18.09 -6.81 5.77
N VAL A 23 -18.84 -7.76 6.31
CA VAL A 23 -19.63 -7.65 7.54
C VAL A 23 -19.28 -8.85 8.40
N ALA A 24 -18.75 -8.61 9.60
CA ALA A 24 -18.38 -9.69 10.52
C ALA A 24 -19.62 -10.46 11.00
N GLN A 25 -19.57 -11.78 10.91
CA GLN A 25 -20.57 -12.69 11.48
C GLN A 25 -20.23 -13.06 12.93
N GLU A 26 -21.11 -13.80 13.59
CA GLU A 26 -21.02 -14.18 15.01
C GLU A 26 -19.71 -14.94 15.37
N GLY A 27 -18.75 -14.19 15.91
CA GLY A 27 -17.42 -14.67 16.31
C GLY A 27 -16.30 -14.41 15.29
N GLU A 28 -16.60 -13.86 14.11
CA GLU A 28 -15.57 -13.29 13.22
C GLU A 28 -15.10 -11.93 13.75
N LYS A 29 -13.91 -11.48 13.35
CA LYS A 29 -13.40 -10.16 13.76
C LYS A 29 -12.64 -9.47 12.63
N ILE A 30 -13.05 -8.24 12.34
CA ILE A 30 -12.32 -7.34 11.43
C ILE A 30 -11.27 -6.56 12.22
N TYR A 31 -10.06 -6.51 11.67
CA TYR A 31 -8.92 -5.77 12.19
C TYR A 31 -8.55 -4.66 11.20
N TYR A 32 -8.27 -3.47 11.71
CA TYR A 32 -7.67 -2.37 10.96
C TYR A 32 -6.39 -1.94 11.69
N LEU A 33 -5.23 -2.25 11.08
CA LEU A 33 -3.92 -2.07 11.70
C LEU A 33 -3.05 -1.11 10.86
N ASP A 34 -2.22 -0.32 11.54
CA ASP A 34 -1.26 0.63 10.95
C ASP A 34 0.18 0.28 11.38
N VAL A 35 1.13 0.25 10.44
CA VAL A 35 2.56 0.09 10.76
C VAL A 35 3.08 1.39 11.34
N THR A 36 3.31 1.42 12.65
CA THR A 36 3.51 2.65 13.43
C THR A 36 4.59 3.53 12.83
N SER A 37 4.15 4.56 12.10
CA SER A 37 4.99 5.45 11.30
C SER A 37 5.82 4.72 10.24
N LEU A 38 5.21 4.10 9.22
CA LEU A 38 5.95 3.23 8.27
C LEU A 38 7.24 3.89 7.75
N TYR A 39 7.25 5.04 7.07
CA TYR A 39 8.53 5.58 6.57
C TYR A 39 9.53 6.07 7.66
N PRO A 40 9.09 6.49 8.85
CA PRO A 40 9.95 6.60 10.04
C PRO A 40 10.30 5.28 10.75
N SER A 41 9.69 4.14 10.41
CA SER A 41 10.22 2.77 10.55
C SER A 41 10.99 2.35 9.27
N GLN A 42 10.97 3.21 8.25
CA GLN A 42 11.38 3.16 6.83
C GLN A 42 12.72 3.79 6.25
N MET A 43 13.75 4.26 6.99
CA MET A 43 15.11 4.71 6.52
C MET A 43 16.39 4.46 7.44
N LYS A 44 16.87 3.23 7.79
CA LYS A 44 17.91 2.93 8.86
C LYS A 44 18.40 1.44 8.98
N VAL A 45 17.77 0.44 9.69
CA VAL A 45 18.25 -1.00 9.76
C VAL A 45 18.78 -1.44 8.40
N ASN A 46 17.95 -1.22 7.40
CA ASN A 46 18.25 -1.52 6.03
C ASN A 46 19.14 -0.42 5.49
N GLU A 47 20.30 -0.84 5.03
CA GLU A 47 21.31 0.07 4.53
C GLU A 47 20.82 0.86 3.29
N PHE A 48 21.39 2.04 3.12
CA PHE A 48 21.18 2.92 1.96
C PHE A 48 22.49 3.10 1.19
N PRO A 49 22.43 3.22 -0.15
CA PRO A 49 23.59 3.56 -0.96
C PRO A 49 23.92 5.06 -0.84
N VAL A 50 25.21 5.39 -0.79
CA VAL A 50 25.73 6.77 -0.88
C VAL A 50 26.83 6.89 -1.92
N GLY A 51 26.90 8.04 -2.61
CA GLY A 51 27.83 8.26 -3.72
C GLY A 51 27.24 7.83 -5.07
N GLU A 52 28.12 7.63 -6.05
CA GLU A 52 27.75 7.34 -7.44
C GLU A 52 27.74 5.83 -7.73
N PRO A 53 26.72 5.32 -8.45
CA PRO A 53 26.65 3.91 -8.83
C PRO A 53 27.64 3.58 -9.95
N GLN A 54 28.12 2.33 -9.93
CA GLN A 54 28.78 1.71 -11.08
C GLN A 54 27.72 1.23 -12.07
N VAL A 55 27.79 1.74 -13.30
CA VAL A 55 26.92 1.28 -14.39
C VAL A 55 27.53 0.01 -14.99
N ILE A 56 26.76 -1.06 -15.04
CA ILE A 56 27.13 -2.37 -15.58
C ILE A 56 26.32 -2.57 -16.87
N ASP A 57 27.03 -2.60 -18.00
CA ASP A 57 26.49 -2.69 -19.36
C ASP A 57 26.62 -4.10 -19.98
N ASP A 58 27.34 -5.01 -19.33
CA ASP A 58 27.58 -6.39 -19.76
C ASP A 58 27.13 -7.33 -18.63
N PHE A 59 26.22 -8.25 -18.92
CA PHE A 59 25.52 -9.08 -17.93
C PHE A 59 24.84 -10.30 -18.58
N THR A 60 24.75 -11.39 -17.84
CA THR A 60 23.78 -12.47 -18.06
C THR A 60 22.57 -12.34 -17.13
N PRO A 61 21.38 -12.86 -17.51
CA PRO A 61 20.24 -12.94 -16.59
C PRO A 61 20.54 -13.78 -15.33
N GLU A 62 21.40 -14.78 -15.46
CA GLU A 62 21.80 -15.71 -14.40
C GLU A 62 22.67 -14.99 -13.34
N GLU A 63 23.60 -14.13 -13.76
CA GLU A 63 24.39 -13.30 -12.84
C GLU A 63 23.52 -12.36 -12.01
N VAL A 64 22.49 -11.72 -12.57
CA VAL A 64 21.60 -10.84 -11.77
C VAL A 64 20.75 -11.62 -10.75
N THR A 65 20.60 -12.95 -10.91
CA THR A 65 19.95 -13.82 -9.91
C THR A 65 20.91 -14.46 -8.89
N THR A 66 22.23 -14.45 -9.14
CA THR A 66 23.24 -15.19 -8.34
C THR A 66 24.31 -14.28 -7.71
N VAL A 67 24.72 -13.21 -8.39
CA VAL A 67 25.59 -12.16 -7.87
C VAL A 67 24.77 -11.27 -6.93
N PRO A 68 25.30 -10.87 -5.75
CA PRO A 68 24.61 -9.99 -4.81
C PRO A 68 24.62 -8.53 -5.29
N PHE A 69 24.05 -8.25 -6.46
CA PHE A 69 23.80 -6.92 -6.98
C PHE A 69 22.99 -6.08 -5.97
N ARG A 70 23.31 -4.78 -5.84
CA ARG A 70 22.56 -3.85 -4.99
C ARG A 70 22.37 -2.50 -5.68
N GLY A 71 21.13 -2.01 -5.78
CA GLY A 71 20.81 -0.77 -6.49
C GLY A 71 19.58 -0.88 -7.40
N PHE A 72 19.71 -0.44 -8.65
CA PHE A 72 18.60 -0.37 -9.62
C PHE A 72 18.81 -1.25 -10.85
N ILE A 73 17.75 -1.98 -11.23
CA ILE A 73 17.73 -2.86 -12.42
C ILE A 73 16.73 -2.27 -13.41
N LYS A 74 17.16 -2.01 -14.65
CA LYS A 74 16.30 -1.71 -15.80
C LYS A 74 16.23 -2.95 -16.69
N GLY A 75 15.04 -3.46 -16.94
CA GLY A 75 14.88 -4.75 -17.63
C GLY A 75 13.44 -5.11 -17.97
N CYS A 76 13.27 -6.36 -18.39
CA CYS A 76 12.01 -7.01 -18.75
C CYS A 76 11.83 -8.24 -17.83
N ILE A 77 10.85 -8.18 -16.93
CA ILE A 77 10.62 -9.23 -15.92
C ILE A 77 9.22 -9.79 -16.07
N LEU A 78 9.12 -11.09 -16.35
CA LEU A 78 7.86 -11.81 -16.51
C LEU A 78 7.25 -12.16 -15.13
N PRO A 79 6.00 -11.76 -14.84
CA PRO A 79 5.27 -12.26 -13.68
C PRO A 79 4.79 -13.71 -13.86
N PRO A 80 4.64 -14.49 -12.78
CA PRO A 80 3.90 -15.75 -12.82
C PRO A 80 2.43 -15.52 -13.21
N ARG A 81 1.72 -16.57 -13.62
CA ARG A 81 0.25 -16.52 -13.79
C ARG A 81 -0.43 -16.79 -12.44
N LYS A 82 -1.62 -16.19 -12.23
CA LYS A 82 -2.50 -16.39 -11.06
C LYS A 82 -1.89 -16.07 -9.66
N LEU A 83 -0.88 -15.20 -9.58
CA LEU A 83 -0.40 -14.66 -8.30
C LEU A 83 -1.32 -13.52 -7.82
N ARG A 84 -2.10 -13.77 -6.75
CA ARG A 84 -3.08 -12.80 -6.20
C ARG A 84 -2.49 -11.46 -5.76
N LYS A 85 -1.23 -11.43 -5.34
CA LYS A 85 -0.54 -10.26 -4.80
C LYS A 85 0.77 -10.03 -5.56
N PRO A 86 0.81 -9.25 -6.65
CA PRO A 86 2.03 -9.07 -7.44
C PRO A 86 3.04 -8.18 -6.71
N VAL A 87 4.34 -8.47 -6.88
CA VAL A 87 5.42 -7.79 -6.14
C VAL A 87 5.80 -6.46 -6.77
N LEU A 88 6.08 -6.47 -8.09
CA LEU A 88 6.79 -5.37 -8.75
C LEU A 88 5.89 -4.15 -9.01
N PRO A 89 6.38 -2.93 -8.71
CA PRO A 89 5.68 -1.70 -9.07
C PRO A 89 5.75 -1.46 -10.59
N TYR A 90 4.61 -1.15 -11.19
CA TYR A 90 4.50 -0.79 -12.61
C TYR A 90 3.81 0.58 -12.74
N HIS A 91 4.41 1.47 -13.53
CA HIS A 91 3.87 2.81 -13.78
C HIS A 91 3.23 2.86 -15.18
N CYS A 92 1.90 2.98 -15.23
CA CYS A 92 1.15 3.10 -16.48
C CYS A 92 0.05 4.18 -16.32
N ASN A 93 -0.25 4.94 -17.37
CA ASN A 93 -1.30 5.98 -17.37
C ASN A 93 -1.25 6.96 -16.17
N LYS A 94 -0.03 7.31 -15.71
CA LYS A 94 0.26 8.13 -14.50
C LYS A 94 -0.19 7.51 -13.16
N LYS A 95 -0.53 6.22 -13.15
CA LYS A 95 -0.91 5.42 -11.97
C LYS A 95 0.26 4.50 -11.57
N LEU A 96 0.44 4.28 -10.27
CA LEU A 96 1.25 3.18 -9.73
C LEU A 96 0.36 1.95 -9.52
N LEU A 97 0.75 0.82 -10.10
CA LEU A 97 -0.01 -0.42 -10.23
C LEU A 97 0.89 -1.63 -9.87
N PHE A 98 0.30 -2.79 -9.60
CA PHE A 98 1.01 -4.06 -9.36
C PHE A 98 0.36 -5.19 -10.19
N PRO A 99 0.67 -5.31 -11.49
CA PRO A 99 -0.01 -6.23 -12.40
C PRO A 99 0.74 -7.57 -12.63
N LEU A 100 0.08 -8.51 -13.33
CA LEU A 100 0.67 -9.73 -13.89
C LEU A 100 0.84 -9.72 -15.42
N CYS A 101 0.39 -8.64 -16.07
CA CYS A 101 0.53 -8.42 -17.50
C CYS A 101 0.71 -6.92 -17.81
N GLY A 102 1.80 -6.55 -18.48
CA GLY A 102 2.01 -5.19 -18.98
C GLY A 102 0.89 -4.77 -19.94
N LYS A 103 0.64 -5.56 -20.98
CA LYS A 103 -0.36 -5.28 -22.02
C LYS A 103 -1.79 -5.06 -21.48
N CYS A 104 -2.31 -5.95 -20.62
CA CYS A 104 -3.61 -5.74 -19.97
C CYS A 104 -3.67 -4.46 -19.12
N THR A 105 -2.53 -3.97 -18.64
CA THR A 105 -2.45 -2.74 -17.82
C THR A 105 -2.42 -1.47 -18.68
N GLU A 106 -1.84 -1.54 -19.88
CA GLU A 106 -1.90 -0.47 -20.89
C GLU A 106 -3.33 -0.30 -21.44
N GLU A 107 -4.02 -1.42 -21.65
CA GLU A 107 -5.39 -1.49 -22.21
C GLU A 107 -6.49 -1.35 -21.15
N GLU A 108 -6.13 -1.38 -19.87
CA GLU A 108 -7.04 -1.46 -18.71
C GLU A 108 -8.04 -2.63 -18.83
N ASN A 109 -7.58 -3.74 -19.42
CA ASN A 109 -8.33 -4.96 -19.71
C ASN A 109 -8.73 -5.70 -18.42
N THR A 110 -10.02 -5.69 -18.12
CA THR A 110 -10.65 -6.33 -16.96
C THR A 110 -11.13 -7.77 -17.21
N GLY A 111 -10.87 -8.34 -18.38
CA GLY A 111 -11.23 -9.72 -18.76
C GLY A 111 -10.06 -10.71 -18.67
N HIS A 112 -10.26 -11.90 -19.26
CA HIS A 112 -9.27 -12.97 -19.29
C HIS A 112 -8.01 -12.60 -20.12
N CYS A 113 -6.84 -12.89 -19.58
CA CYS A 113 -5.53 -12.57 -20.14
C CYS A 113 -5.02 -13.66 -21.11
N SER A 114 -5.38 -13.52 -22.39
CA SER A 114 -4.86 -14.33 -23.50
C SER A 114 -3.47 -13.92 -24.00
N HIS A 115 -2.84 -12.91 -23.39
CA HIS A 115 -1.56 -12.35 -23.86
C HIS A 115 -0.37 -13.32 -23.76
N SER A 116 0.56 -13.14 -24.71
CA SER A 116 1.87 -13.79 -24.77
C SER A 116 2.71 -13.44 -23.54
N ASP A 117 3.77 -14.20 -23.28
CA ASP A 117 4.64 -13.89 -22.15
C ASP A 117 5.51 -12.64 -22.43
N GLU A 118 5.76 -12.32 -23.71
CA GLU A 118 6.43 -11.11 -24.20
C GLU A 118 5.60 -9.83 -23.96
N ASP A 119 4.27 -9.94 -24.11
CA ASP A 119 3.28 -8.87 -23.82
C ASP A 119 2.97 -8.75 -22.33
N ARG A 120 3.08 -9.87 -21.59
CA ARG A 120 2.88 -9.89 -20.14
C ARG A 120 4.06 -9.32 -19.37
N ALA A 121 5.29 -9.49 -19.86
CA ALA A 121 6.49 -9.09 -19.14
C ALA A 121 6.56 -7.58 -18.86
N LEU A 122 6.87 -7.25 -17.61
CA LEU A 122 6.93 -5.87 -17.13
C LEU A 122 8.27 -5.25 -17.52
N LYS A 123 8.20 -4.28 -18.44
CA LYS A 123 9.36 -3.50 -18.92
C LYS A 123 9.46 -2.23 -18.08
N GLY A 124 10.55 -2.04 -17.34
CA GLY A 124 10.68 -0.93 -16.41
C GLY A 124 11.96 -0.95 -15.57
N CYS A 125 11.97 -0.13 -14.51
CA CYS A 125 13.05 -0.07 -13.53
C CYS A 125 12.55 -0.46 -12.14
N CYS A 126 13.31 -1.25 -11.40
CA CYS A 126 12.98 -1.71 -10.05
C CYS A 126 14.21 -1.66 -9.13
N THR A 127 13.99 -1.67 -7.81
CA THR A 127 15.08 -1.86 -6.84
C THR A 127 15.49 -3.34 -6.76
N ASP A 128 16.75 -3.62 -6.42
CA ASP A 128 17.24 -5.00 -6.32
C ASP A 128 16.45 -5.84 -5.30
N ILE A 129 16.00 -5.23 -4.20
CA ILE A 129 15.22 -5.92 -3.16
C ILE A 129 13.82 -6.30 -3.63
N GLU A 130 13.20 -5.49 -4.49
CA GLU A 130 11.90 -5.81 -5.12
C GLU A 130 12.05 -6.92 -6.15
N VAL A 131 13.14 -6.91 -6.94
CA VAL A 131 13.43 -7.99 -7.89
C VAL A 131 13.75 -9.30 -7.15
N LYS A 132 14.53 -9.27 -6.06
CA LYS A 132 14.82 -10.44 -5.22
C LYS A 132 13.53 -11.04 -4.63
N LYS A 133 12.63 -10.21 -4.09
CA LYS A 133 11.30 -10.69 -3.64
C LYS A 133 10.45 -11.20 -4.79
N ALA A 134 10.49 -10.58 -5.97
CA ALA A 134 9.77 -11.06 -7.15
C ALA A 134 10.25 -12.45 -7.60
N MET A 135 11.56 -12.72 -7.63
CA MET A 135 12.10 -14.05 -7.94
C MET A 135 11.60 -15.10 -6.94
N GLN A 136 11.56 -14.78 -5.63
CA GLN A 136 10.98 -15.66 -4.60
C GLN A 136 9.48 -15.97 -4.84
N MET A 137 8.74 -15.04 -5.43
CA MET A 137 7.32 -15.23 -5.81
C MET A 137 7.13 -15.86 -7.20
N GLY A 138 8.19 -16.38 -7.84
CA GLY A 138 8.09 -17.10 -9.12
C GLY A 138 8.07 -16.20 -10.37
N TYR A 139 8.54 -14.96 -10.28
CA TYR A 139 8.85 -14.15 -11.47
C TYR A 139 10.13 -14.67 -12.15
N SER A 140 10.29 -14.40 -13.45
CA SER A 140 11.55 -14.67 -14.18
C SER A 140 12.05 -13.41 -14.90
N VAL A 141 13.31 -13.04 -14.72
CA VAL A 141 13.98 -12.07 -15.61
C VAL A 141 14.04 -12.65 -17.02
N LYS A 142 13.68 -11.86 -18.04
CA LYS A 142 13.72 -12.25 -19.45
C LYS A 142 14.81 -11.53 -20.23
N GLU A 143 14.94 -10.23 -20.00
CA GLU A 143 15.92 -9.36 -20.64
C GLU A 143 16.36 -8.32 -19.59
N LEU A 144 17.60 -7.86 -19.71
CA LEU A 144 18.17 -6.79 -18.90
C LEU A 144 18.64 -5.70 -19.86
N TYR A 145 18.50 -4.44 -19.44
CA TYR A 145 18.80 -3.28 -20.28
C TYR A 145 19.94 -2.44 -19.71
N GLU A 146 19.99 -2.28 -18.38
CA GLU A 146 21.03 -1.55 -17.66
C GLU A 146 20.96 -1.85 -16.16
N VAL A 147 22.11 -1.92 -15.50
CA VAL A 147 22.24 -2.37 -14.11
C VAL A 147 23.12 -1.38 -13.34
N TRP A 148 22.59 -0.73 -12.29
CA TRP A 148 23.27 0.34 -11.54
C TRP A 148 23.66 -0.14 -10.14
N ASN A 149 24.90 -0.59 -9.98
CA ASN A 149 25.41 -1.25 -8.77
C ASN A 149 26.07 -0.25 -7.83
N PHE A 150 25.70 -0.28 -6.55
CA PHE A 150 26.43 0.41 -5.49
C PHE A 150 27.28 -0.62 -4.73
N PRO A 151 28.63 -0.59 -4.81
CA PRO A 151 29.49 -1.54 -4.09
C PRO A 151 29.29 -1.51 -2.57
N ALA A 152 29.59 -2.61 -1.88
CA ALA A 152 29.26 -2.81 -0.47
C ALA A 152 29.74 -1.68 0.48
N ASN A 153 30.88 -1.05 0.20
CA ASN A 153 31.40 0.08 0.99
C ASN A 153 30.57 1.38 0.86
N GLN A 154 29.76 1.52 -0.19
CA GLN A 154 28.80 2.62 -0.36
C GLN A 154 27.51 2.43 0.44
N TRP A 155 27.26 1.26 1.04
CA TRP A 155 26.06 1.04 1.86
C TRP A 155 26.28 1.50 3.30
N LYS A 156 25.24 2.12 3.89
CA LYS A 156 25.25 2.74 5.23
C LYS A 156 23.93 2.45 5.97
N SER A 157 23.99 1.83 7.14
CA SER A 157 22.84 1.58 8.04
C SER A 157 22.59 2.73 9.02
N ASP A 158 23.58 3.57 9.25
CA ASP A 158 23.54 4.69 10.21
C ASP A 158 23.06 6.02 9.60
N LEU A 159 22.96 6.11 8.27
CA LEU A 159 22.80 7.34 7.47
C LEU A 159 21.73 8.33 7.97
N TYR A 160 20.59 7.84 8.47
CA TYR A 160 19.52 8.67 9.06
C TYR A 160 19.22 8.32 10.52
N SER A 161 20.04 7.46 11.14
CA SER A 161 19.79 6.86 12.45
C SER A 161 19.67 7.90 13.55
N GLU A 162 20.61 8.84 13.64
CA GLU A 162 20.57 9.91 14.64
C GLU A 162 19.38 10.86 14.42
N TYR A 163 19.17 11.30 13.17
CA TYR A 163 18.09 12.22 12.81
C TYR A 163 16.72 11.66 13.22
N ILE A 164 16.40 10.42 12.82
CA ILE A 164 15.09 9.84 13.15
C ILE A 164 15.00 9.53 14.65
N THR A 165 16.05 9.04 15.29
CA THR A 165 16.05 8.80 16.74
C THR A 165 15.77 10.10 17.52
N ARG A 166 16.31 11.24 17.06
CA ARG A 166 16.04 12.56 17.63
C ARG A 166 14.59 13.01 17.43
N PHE A 167 14.07 12.98 16.20
CA PHE A 167 12.70 13.45 15.92
C PHE A 167 11.62 12.50 16.44
N TYR A 168 11.86 11.18 16.46
CA TYR A 168 10.94 10.22 17.05
C TYR A 168 10.91 10.30 18.57
N LYS A 169 12.05 10.57 19.23
CA LYS A 169 12.05 10.90 20.68
C LYS A 169 11.17 12.10 21.00
N ILE A 170 11.17 13.14 20.15
CA ILE A 170 10.26 14.29 20.30
C ILE A 170 8.80 13.84 20.15
N LYS A 171 8.46 13.05 19.10
CA LYS A 171 7.11 12.47 18.92
C LYS A 171 6.66 11.72 20.18
N LEU A 172 7.48 10.82 20.71
CA LEU A 172 7.18 10.05 21.93
C LEU A 172 6.91 10.93 23.15
N CYS A 173 7.78 11.92 23.41
CA CYS A 173 7.59 12.87 24.51
C CYS A 173 6.32 13.73 24.35
N SER A 174 5.74 13.83 23.16
CA SER A 174 4.46 14.50 22.89
C SER A 174 3.24 13.57 22.82
N SER A 175 3.44 12.28 22.51
CA SER A 175 2.36 11.29 22.35
C SER A 175 2.12 10.41 23.59
N GLY A 176 3.07 10.36 24.52
CA GLY A 176 3.03 9.45 25.67
C GLY A 176 3.55 8.04 25.35
N TRP A 177 3.33 7.12 26.29
CA TRP A 177 3.69 5.70 26.15
C TRP A 177 2.51 4.91 25.56
N PRO A 178 2.74 3.82 24.80
CA PRO A 178 1.68 2.89 24.41
C PRO A 178 0.95 2.32 25.63
N GLU A 179 -0.35 1.99 25.49
CA GLU A 179 -1.20 1.54 26.61
C GLU A 179 -0.63 0.35 27.41
N HIS A 180 0.15 -0.53 26.76
CA HIS A 180 0.75 -1.71 27.38
C HIS A 180 2.15 -1.45 27.98
N CYS A 181 2.79 -0.30 27.75
CA CYS A 181 4.12 0.02 28.28
C CYS A 181 4.03 0.69 29.67
N LYS A 182 3.73 -0.10 30.70
CA LYS A 182 3.41 0.41 32.04
C LYS A 182 4.62 0.36 32.98
N THR A 183 5.35 -0.75 32.96
CA THR A 183 6.59 -0.97 33.72
C THR A 183 7.78 -0.25 33.08
N ASP A 184 8.86 -0.05 33.84
CA ASP A 184 10.08 0.54 33.30
C ASP A 184 10.88 -0.46 32.45
N GLU A 185 10.69 -1.77 32.66
CA GLU A 185 11.27 -2.84 31.84
C GLU A 185 10.63 -2.91 30.44
N GLU A 186 9.31 -2.70 30.34
CA GLU A 186 8.62 -2.52 29.05
C GLU A 186 9.11 -1.24 28.34
N LYS A 187 9.31 -0.14 29.07
CA LYS A 187 9.84 1.12 28.52
C LYS A 187 11.29 0.98 28.06
N GLU A 188 12.14 0.22 28.76
CA GLU A 188 13.50 -0.04 28.32
C GLU A 188 13.55 -1.02 27.13
N ARG A 189 12.70 -2.06 27.11
CA ARG A 189 12.52 -2.93 25.94
C ARG A 189 12.07 -2.12 24.71
N PHE A 190 11.10 -1.23 24.89
CA PHE A 190 10.65 -0.26 23.90
C PHE A 190 11.83 0.59 23.40
N LEU A 191 12.51 1.32 24.29
CA LEU A 191 13.65 2.19 23.93
C LEU A 191 14.82 1.44 23.28
N LYS A 192 15.05 0.17 23.64
CA LYS A 192 16.04 -0.69 22.98
C LYS A 192 15.63 -1.00 21.55
N TRP A 193 14.43 -1.53 21.33
CA TRP A 193 13.92 -1.93 20.01
C TRP A 193 13.89 -0.74 19.03
N HIS A 194 13.62 0.47 19.52
CA HIS A 194 13.59 1.71 18.72
C HIS A 194 14.95 2.15 18.14
N ARG A 195 16.06 1.56 18.60
CA ARG A 195 17.39 1.92 18.09
C ARG A 195 17.71 1.37 16.71
N ASP A 196 16.97 0.39 16.19
CA ASP A 196 17.51 -0.44 15.12
C ASP A 196 16.78 -0.34 13.77
N ASN A 197 15.44 -0.33 13.75
CA ASN A 197 14.59 -0.48 12.53
C ASN A 197 14.89 0.51 11.40
N MET A 198 14.25 0.44 10.21
CA MET A 198 14.61 1.40 9.14
C MET A 198 14.77 0.99 7.61
N GLY A 199 13.87 1.08 6.59
CA GLY A 199 14.26 1.10 5.12
C GLY A 199 13.26 1.34 3.92
N THR A 200 13.53 2.23 2.94
CA THR A 200 12.45 2.87 2.11
C THR A 200 11.63 1.97 1.19
N ALA A 201 12.21 1.37 0.15
CA ALA A 201 11.51 0.41 -0.70
C ALA A 201 11.18 -0.88 0.08
N TYR A 202 11.95 -1.15 1.14
CA TYR A 202 11.63 -2.13 2.17
C TYR A 202 10.32 -1.78 2.92
N GLY A 203 9.77 -0.56 2.83
CA GLY A 203 8.43 -0.23 3.29
C GLY A 203 7.31 -0.90 2.47
N ARG A 204 7.45 -0.96 1.14
CA ARG A 204 6.56 -1.79 0.31
C ARG A 204 6.71 -3.27 0.63
N LEU A 205 7.94 -3.74 0.85
CA LEU A 205 8.19 -5.14 1.21
C LEU A 205 7.71 -5.50 2.62
N LYS A 206 7.79 -4.57 3.58
CA LYS A 206 7.23 -4.69 4.94
C LYS A 206 5.72 -4.84 4.86
N LEU A 207 5.00 -3.93 4.18
CA LEU A 207 3.57 -4.09 3.97
C LEU A 207 3.26 -5.42 3.25
N TYR A 208 4.01 -5.76 2.20
CA TYR A 208 3.83 -7.01 1.47
C TYR A 208 3.96 -8.25 2.38
N SER A 209 4.93 -8.28 3.30
CA SER A 209 5.08 -9.39 4.27
C SER A 209 3.87 -9.53 5.21
N LEU A 210 3.21 -8.42 5.55
CA LEU A 210 1.95 -8.43 6.32
C LEU A 210 0.79 -8.94 5.47
N MET A 211 0.72 -8.52 4.19
CA MET A 211 -0.28 -9.02 3.23
C MET A 211 -0.11 -10.52 2.94
N GLU A 212 1.12 -11.05 2.98
CA GLU A 212 1.41 -12.48 2.88
C GLU A 212 0.87 -13.25 4.11
N ALA A 213 1.17 -12.77 5.33
CA ALA A 213 0.70 -13.38 6.58
C ALA A 213 -0.84 -13.33 6.74
N VAL A 214 -1.49 -12.29 6.22
CA VAL A 214 -2.95 -12.17 6.19
C VAL A 214 -3.58 -13.08 5.13
N GLY A 215 -2.95 -13.25 3.95
CA GLY A 215 -3.47 -14.09 2.88
C GLY A 215 -4.72 -13.47 2.21
N GLU A 216 -5.69 -14.29 1.81
CA GLU A 216 -6.90 -13.83 1.09
C GLU A 216 -7.96 -13.16 1.99
N ARG A 217 -7.68 -13.04 3.30
CA ARG A 217 -8.49 -12.34 4.31
C ARG A 217 -8.46 -10.80 4.19
N LEU A 218 -7.56 -10.28 3.36
CA LEU A 218 -7.30 -8.86 3.14
C LEU A 218 -8.50 -8.15 2.48
N ILE A 219 -8.79 -6.92 2.91
CA ILE A 219 -9.95 -6.11 2.51
C ILE A 219 -9.50 -4.87 1.74
N ASP A 220 -8.61 -4.08 2.35
CA ASP A 220 -7.98 -2.88 1.76
C ASP A 220 -6.56 -2.73 2.32
N THR A 221 -5.69 -2.07 1.57
CA THR A 221 -4.36 -1.64 2.01
C THR A 221 -4.10 -0.21 1.59
N ASP A 222 -3.53 0.58 2.49
CA ASP A 222 -3.01 1.88 2.15
C ASP A 222 -1.70 2.21 2.87
N THR A 223 -0.62 2.11 2.11
CA THR A 223 0.75 2.59 2.39
C THR A 223 1.40 1.94 3.60
N ASP A 224 0.95 2.32 4.79
CA ASP A 224 1.38 1.88 6.12
C ASP A 224 0.36 0.88 6.72
N SER A 225 -0.89 0.93 6.27
CA SER A 225 -2.03 0.31 6.95
C SER A 225 -2.73 -0.79 6.13
N LEU A 226 -3.40 -1.70 6.82
CA LEU A 226 -4.16 -2.81 6.24
C LEU A 226 -5.43 -3.16 7.03
N ILE A 227 -6.49 -3.52 6.31
CA ILE A 227 -7.77 -4.00 6.84
C ILE A 227 -7.95 -5.47 6.46
N PHE A 228 -8.33 -6.35 7.39
CA PHE A 228 -8.58 -7.77 7.14
C PHE A 228 -9.59 -8.37 8.12
N ILE A 229 -10.16 -9.53 7.79
CA ILE A 229 -11.09 -10.29 8.65
C ILE A 229 -10.50 -11.65 9.05
N CYS A 230 -10.57 -11.99 10.33
CA CYS A 230 -10.30 -13.35 10.84
C CYS A 230 -11.62 -14.09 11.08
N ALA A 231 -11.64 -15.38 10.75
CA ALA A 231 -12.78 -16.25 11.03
C ALA A 231 -12.92 -16.55 12.53
N LYS A 232 -14.07 -17.10 12.94
CA LYS A 232 -14.27 -17.60 14.30
C LYS A 232 -13.20 -18.63 14.67
N GLU A 233 -12.62 -18.47 15.87
CA GLU A 233 -11.49 -19.26 16.40
C GLU A 233 -10.17 -19.16 15.60
N GLU A 234 -10.11 -18.35 14.54
CA GLU A 234 -8.87 -18.07 13.81
C GLU A 234 -8.06 -16.95 14.49
N ALA A 235 -6.82 -17.25 14.88
CA ALA A 235 -5.94 -16.26 15.48
C ALA A 235 -5.53 -15.16 14.49
N ASN A 236 -5.41 -13.92 14.99
CA ASN A 236 -4.82 -12.82 14.25
C ASN A 236 -3.35 -13.16 13.90
N PRO A 237 -2.97 -13.28 12.60
CA PRO A 237 -1.62 -13.65 12.20
C PRO A 237 -0.57 -12.60 12.63
N LEU A 238 -1.01 -11.36 12.88
CA LEU A 238 -0.18 -10.21 13.20
C LEU A 238 -0.24 -9.82 14.70
N GLU A 239 -0.88 -10.61 15.57
CA GLU A 239 -1.03 -10.32 17.00
C GLU A 239 0.33 -10.11 17.69
N HIS A 240 1.34 -10.89 17.27
CA HIS A 240 2.71 -10.81 17.77
C HIS A 240 3.45 -9.50 17.41
N LEU A 241 2.83 -8.64 16.58
CA LEU A 241 3.32 -7.30 16.23
C LEU A 241 2.41 -6.19 16.79
N LEU A 242 1.34 -6.49 17.55
CA LEU A 242 0.36 -5.49 17.99
C LEU A 242 0.82 -4.71 19.24
N THR A 243 2.00 -4.07 19.13
CA THR A 243 2.70 -3.36 20.21
C THR A 243 2.72 -1.85 20.04
N GLY A 244 2.50 -1.33 18.83
CA GLY A 244 2.73 0.08 18.52
C GLY A 244 4.19 0.54 18.62
N TYR A 245 5.17 -0.38 18.54
CA TYR A 245 6.59 -0.03 18.43
C TYR A 245 6.88 0.44 16.98
N LEU A 246 7.90 1.29 16.76
CA LEU A 246 8.25 1.97 15.48
C LEU A 246 8.52 1.02 14.28
N GLY A 247 7.48 0.46 13.67
CA GLY A 247 7.57 -0.55 12.60
C GLY A 247 6.93 -1.90 12.93
N GLU A 248 6.37 -2.05 14.13
CA GLU A 248 5.33 -3.02 14.44
C GLU A 248 3.96 -2.33 14.23
N LEU A 249 2.88 -2.83 14.82
CA LEU A 249 1.50 -2.44 14.48
C LEU A 249 0.76 -1.77 15.62
N THR A 250 0.01 -0.73 15.28
CA THR A 250 -1.04 -0.09 16.09
C THR A 250 -2.42 -0.49 15.58
N SER A 251 -3.42 -0.57 16.47
CA SER A 251 -4.83 -0.63 16.06
C SER A 251 -5.33 0.76 15.68
N GLU A 252 -5.94 0.91 14.51
CA GLU A 252 -6.72 2.10 14.13
C GLU A 252 -8.19 2.00 14.61
N CYS A 253 -8.65 0.81 15.01
CA CYS A 253 -9.96 0.65 15.67
C CYS A 253 -9.92 1.29 17.07
N PRO A 254 -10.86 2.18 17.44
CA PRO A 254 -10.89 2.83 18.75
C PRO A 254 -11.01 1.83 19.92
N THR A 255 -10.32 2.13 21.03
CA THR A 255 -10.36 1.32 22.26
C THR A 255 -11.80 1.17 22.77
N GLY A 256 -12.23 -0.08 22.99
CA GLY A 256 -13.57 -0.41 23.48
C GLY A 256 -14.64 -0.65 22.41
N ARG A 257 -14.30 -0.52 21.12
CA ARG A 257 -15.17 -0.88 19.98
C ARG A 257 -14.64 -2.09 19.22
N THR A 258 -15.51 -2.69 18.41
CA THR A 258 -15.14 -3.65 17.36
C THR A 258 -15.69 -3.21 16.00
N ILE A 259 -14.98 -3.56 14.93
CA ILE A 259 -15.42 -3.25 13.56
C ILE A 259 -16.46 -4.29 13.14
N LYS A 260 -17.69 -3.82 12.94
CA LYS A 260 -18.85 -4.60 12.49
C LYS A 260 -18.84 -4.76 10.97
N SER A 261 -18.58 -3.67 10.25
CA SER A 261 -18.62 -3.64 8.78
C SER A 261 -17.55 -2.73 8.18
N VAL A 262 -17.06 -3.07 6.98
CA VAL A 262 -16.23 -2.18 6.15
C VAL A 262 -16.78 -2.15 4.73
N MET A 263 -16.95 -0.95 4.17
CA MET A 263 -17.42 -0.69 2.81
C MET A 263 -16.39 0.15 2.05
N VAL A 264 -15.78 -0.41 1.02
CA VAL A 264 -14.73 0.24 0.22
C VAL A 264 -15.28 0.63 -1.15
N ASN A 265 -15.40 1.95 -1.39
CA ASN A 265 -15.87 2.50 -2.66
C ASN A 265 -14.73 2.78 -3.63
N ALA A 266 -13.53 3.13 -3.17
CA ALA A 266 -12.33 3.22 -4.00
C ALA A 266 -11.07 3.28 -3.11
N LEU A 267 -9.89 3.30 -3.74
CA LEU A 267 -8.61 3.48 -3.06
C LEU A 267 -8.57 4.79 -2.26
N LYS A 268 -8.41 4.68 -0.93
CA LYS A 268 -8.52 5.78 0.05
C LYS A 268 -9.93 6.39 0.17
N SER A 269 -10.96 5.62 -0.17
CA SER A 269 -12.39 5.99 -0.12
C SER A 269 -13.24 4.85 0.43
N TYR A 270 -13.34 4.77 1.76
CA TYR A 270 -14.08 3.74 2.49
C TYR A 270 -14.80 4.30 3.73
N SER A 271 -15.77 3.53 4.23
CA SER A 271 -16.42 3.75 5.53
C SER A 271 -16.37 2.49 6.37
N ILE A 272 -16.26 2.69 7.69
CA ILE A 272 -16.22 1.65 8.72
C ILE A 272 -17.44 1.85 9.61
N GLU A 273 -18.17 0.77 9.91
CA GLU A 273 -19.25 0.74 10.90
C GLU A 273 -18.79 -0.06 12.11
N TYR A 274 -19.05 0.46 13.31
CA TYR A 274 -18.72 -0.19 14.58
C TYR A 274 -19.91 -0.94 15.18
N ASP A 275 -19.62 -1.77 16.19
CA ASP A 275 -20.61 -2.47 17.01
C ASP A 275 -21.61 -1.54 17.73
N ASP A 276 -21.18 -0.36 18.16
CA ASP A 276 -22.07 0.67 18.73
C ASP A 276 -22.93 1.42 17.68
N GLY A 277 -22.81 1.06 16.40
CA GLY A 277 -23.55 1.68 15.29
C GLY A 277 -23.02 3.04 14.84
N SER A 278 -21.93 3.55 15.44
CA SER A 278 -21.23 4.71 14.89
C SER A 278 -20.43 4.35 13.64
N THR A 279 -20.10 5.35 12.82
CA THR A 279 -19.38 5.15 11.55
C THR A 279 -18.25 6.15 11.37
N ASP A 280 -17.09 5.67 10.90
CA ASP A 280 -16.02 6.51 10.35
C ASP A 280 -16.06 6.55 8.82
N LEU A 281 -15.54 7.64 8.26
CA LEU A 281 -15.45 7.88 6.81
C LEU A 281 -14.07 8.43 6.46
N LYS A 282 -13.34 7.74 5.58
CA LYS A 282 -12.12 8.26 4.95
C LYS A 282 -12.37 8.33 3.44
N ASN A 283 -12.60 9.53 2.90
CA ASN A 283 -12.86 9.74 1.46
C ASN A 283 -11.84 10.68 0.79
N LYS A 284 -11.24 10.22 -0.32
CA LYS A 284 -10.15 10.91 -1.00
C LYS A 284 -10.59 12.16 -1.75
N GLY A 285 -10.01 13.30 -1.38
CA GLY A 285 -10.22 14.56 -2.10
C GLY A 285 -11.58 15.20 -1.82
N THR A 286 -12.14 14.93 -0.64
CA THR A 286 -13.13 15.77 0.03
C THR A 286 -12.57 16.23 1.39
N GLN A 287 -12.86 17.46 1.78
CA GLN A 287 -12.82 17.88 3.17
C GLN A 287 -13.89 17.09 3.93
N GLN A 288 -13.53 16.47 5.05
CA GLN A 288 -14.52 15.81 5.92
C GLN A 288 -15.15 16.89 6.81
N ASN A 289 -16.45 17.12 6.63
CA ASN A 289 -17.26 18.09 7.35
C ASN A 289 -18.69 17.55 7.48
N GLU A 290 -19.55 18.26 8.23
CA GLU A 290 -20.95 17.89 8.48
C GLU A 290 -21.70 17.55 7.17
N ASP A 291 -21.70 18.44 6.17
CA ASP A 291 -22.28 18.18 4.83
C ASP A 291 -21.80 16.86 4.20
N THR A 292 -20.53 16.50 4.40
CA THR A 292 -19.93 15.28 3.84
C THR A 292 -20.36 14.03 4.62
N TYR A 293 -20.49 14.11 5.94
CA TYR A 293 -20.99 13.00 6.76
C TYR A 293 -22.49 12.75 6.55
N GLU A 294 -23.30 13.80 6.35
CA GLU A 294 -24.72 13.67 6.00
C GLU A 294 -24.92 13.00 4.63
N LEU A 295 -24.16 13.42 3.62
CA LEU A 295 -24.38 13.02 2.22
C LEU A 295 -23.59 11.78 1.76
N LEU A 296 -22.48 11.44 2.44
CA LEU A 296 -21.58 10.33 2.05
C LEU A 296 -21.48 9.26 3.16
N THR A 297 -22.63 8.87 3.70
CA THR A 297 -22.77 7.78 4.68
C THR A 297 -22.28 6.42 4.15
N TYR A 298 -22.07 5.46 5.05
CA TYR A 298 -21.80 4.05 4.73
C TYR A 298 -22.76 3.49 3.64
N TYR A 299 -24.06 3.67 3.82
CA TYR A 299 -25.11 3.23 2.88
C TYR A 299 -25.06 3.98 1.54
N ALA A 300 -24.57 5.22 1.53
CA ALA A 300 -24.37 6.00 0.31
C ALA A 300 -23.19 5.44 -0.52
N LEU A 301 -22.09 5.05 0.14
CA LEU A 301 -20.97 4.33 -0.51
C LEU A 301 -21.38 2.94 -1.03
N GLU A 302 -22.16 2.20 -0.25
CA GLU A 302 -22.75 0.92 -0.67
C GLU A 302 -23.60 1.10 -1.94
N SER A 303 -24.49 2.09 -1.97
CA SER A 303 -25.33 2.43 -3.13
C SER A 303 -24.52 2.81 -4.37
N LEU A 304 -23.36 3.48 -4.22
CA LEU A 304 -22.44 3.76 -5.33
C LEU A 304 -21.86 2.48 -5.94
N VAL A 305 -21.35 1.58 -5.09
CA VAL A 305 -20.71 0.32 -5.50
C VAL A 305 -21.72 -0.65 -6.12
N ASP A 306 -22.84 -0.89 -5.45
CA ASP A 306 -23.90 -1.79 -5.92
C ASP A 306 -24.38 -1.38 -7.32
N SER A 307 -24.61 -0.08 -7.52
CA SER A 307 -25.10 0.44 -8.78
C SER A 307 -24.04 0.38 -9.88
N HIS A 308 -22.75 0.52 -9.55
CA HIS A 308 -21.67 0.33 -10.50
C HIS A 308 -21.54 -1.13 -10.96
N LEU A 309 -21.52 -2.10 -10.04
CA LEU A 309 -21.45 -3.53 -10.39
C LEU A 309 -22.66 -3.98 -11.21
N LYS A 310 -23.85 -3.39 -10.97
CA LYS A 310 -25.07 -3.59 -11.76
C LYS A 310 -25.09 -2.82 -13.10
N GLY A 311 -23.98 -2.24 -13.54
CA GLY A 311 -23.83 -1.54 -14.82
C GLY A 311 -24.59 -0.20 -14.91
N LYS A 312 -24.96 0.38 -13.76
CA LYS A 312 -25.80 1.60 -13.64
C LYS A 312 -25.12 2.60 -12.69
N PRO A 313 -23.89 3.07 -12.99
CA PRO A 313 -23.10 3.89 -12.07
C PRO A 313 -23.85 5.15 -11.61
N LYS A 314 -23.85 5.38 -10.30
CA LYS A 314 -24.41 6.58 -9.65
C LYS A 314 -23.31 7.58 -9.30
N THR A 315 -23.72 8.80 -9.01
CA THR A 315 -22.89 9.87 -8.45
C THR A 315 -23.53 10.45 -7.19
N ILE A 316 -22.70 10.98 -6.30
CA ILE A 316 -23.09 11.81 -5.15
C ILE A 316 -22.42 13.18 -5.33
N THR A 317 -23.17 14.23 -5.00
CA THR A 317 -22.81 15.63 -5.28
C THR A 317 -22.60 16.37 -3.96
N LEU A 318 -21.35 16.63 -3.59
CA LEU A 318 -21.00 17.22 -2.30
C LEU A 318 -20.64 18.70 -2.44
N PRO A 319 -21.18 19.60 -1.58
CA PRO A 319 -20.66 20.95 -1.44
C PRO A 319 -19.26 20.86 -0.79
N GLN A 320 -18.32 21.67 -1.28
CA GLN A 320 -16.93 21.69 -0.80
C GLN A 320 -16.37 23.12 -0.84
N SER A 321 -15.25 23.33 -0.16
CA SER A 321 -14.53 24.61 -0.20
C SER A 321 -13.03 24.43 -0.30
N THR A 322 -12.34 25.41 -0.85
CA THR A 322 -10.87 25.51 -0.80
C THR A 322 -10.44 26.94 -0.52
N LEU A 323 -9.36 27.09 0.23
CA LEU A 323 -8.66 28.37 0.32
C LEU A 323 -7.88 28.60 -0.98
N SER A 324 -7.87 29.84 -1.45
CA SER A 324 -7.07 30.30 -2.60
C SER A 324 -6.50 31.68 -2.31
N ARG A 325 -5.43 32.07 -2.99
CA ARG A 325 -4.89 33.44 -2.96
C ARG A 325 -5.36 34.20 -4.20
N SER A 326 -5.89 35.39 -4.00
CA SER A 326 -6.18 36.32 -5.09
C SER A 326 -4.89 36.88 -5.71
N GLY A 327 -4.98 37.47 -6.89
CA GLY A 327 -3.87 38.20 -7.51
C GLY A 327 -3.35 39.39 -6.68
N PHE A 328 -4.11 39.83 -5.68
CA PHE A 328 -3.75 40.90 -4.73
C PHE A 328 -3.26 40.34 -3.37
N GLY A 329 -2.98 39.04 -3.28
CA GLY A 329 -2.41 38.39 -2.10
C GLY A 329 -3.40 38.05 -0.98
N SER A 330 -4.64 38.55 -1.04
CA SER A 330 -5.69 38.19 -0.07
C SER A 330 -6.10 36.72 -0.18
N ILE A 331 -6.39 36.08 0.95
CA ILE A 331 -6.92 34.72 0.99
C ILE A 331 -8.45 34.78 0.83
N VAL A 332 -8.99 33.96 -0.07
CA VAL A 332 -10.43 33.83 -0.33
C VAL A 332 -10.86 32.36 -0.25
N THR A 333 -12.05 32.11 0.26
CA THR A 333 -12.66 30.78 0.28
C THR A 333 -13.50 30.59 -0.99
N LEU A 334 -13.07 29.71 -1.88
CA LEU A 334 -13.80 29.32 -3.08
C LEU A 334 -14.68 28.10 -2.75
N LYS A 335 -16.00 28.27 -2.85
CA LYS A 335 -16.93 27.13 -2.81
C LYS A 335 -16.98 26.46 -4.18
N PHE A 336 -17.02 25.13 -4.19
CA PHE A 336 -17.15 24.32 -5.40
C PHE A 336 -17.94 23.05 -5.10
N THR A 337 -18.27 22.30 -6.15
CA THR A 337 -19.02 21.05 -6.04
C THR A 337 -18.13 19.87 -6.42
N LYS A 338 -18.08 18.85 -5.56
CA LYS A 338 -17.30 17.63 -5.78
C LYS A 338 -18.24 16.48 -6.12
N ILE A 339 -18.03 15.89 -7.28
CA ILE A 339 -18.69 14.63 -7.66
C ILE A 339 -17.89 13.47 -7.06
N VAL A 340 -18.59 12.57 -6.37
CA VAL A 340 -18.09 11.28 -5.86
C VAL A 340 -18.84 10.16 -6.58
N GLN A 341 -18.13 9.10 -6.95
CA GLN A 341 -18.67 7.93 -7.64
C GLN A 341 -17.82 6.70 -7.33
N HIS A 342 -18.26 5.51 -7.73
CA HIS A 342 -17.39 4.33 -7.69
C HIS A 342 -16.23 4.46 -8.69
N VAL A 343 -15.02 4.07 -8.27
CA VAL A 343 -13.80 4.14 -9.08
C VAL A 343 -12.92 2.91 -8.85
N ASN A 344 -12.94 1.97 -9.80
CA ASN A 344 -11.89 0.97 -9.98
C ASN A 344 -11.18 1.21 -11.33
N HIS A 345 -9.89 1.55 -11.25
CA HIS A 345 -9.02 1.81 -12.41
C HIS A 345 -7.61 1.21 -12.23
N LYS A 346 -7.49 0.18 -11.37
CA LYS A 346 -6.20 -0.44 -10.97
C LYS A 346 -6.19 -1.96 -11.00
N SER A 347 -7.36 -2.58 -11.12
CA SER A 347 -7.57 -4.02 -11.00
C SER A 347 -8.72 -4.44 -11.92
N ALA A 348 -8.72 -5.72 -12.30
CA ALA A 348 -9.90 -6.39 -12.80
C ALA A 348 -10.80 -6.81 -11.60
N VAL A 349 -12.03 -7.22 -11.89
CA VAL A 349 -12.98 -7.72 -10.87
C VAL A 349 -13.29 -9.18 -11.17
N GLU A 350 -13.09 -10.05 -10.17
CA GLU A 350 -13.53 -11.44 -10.19
C GLU A 350 -14.83 -11.53 -9.38
N GLY A 351 -15.93 -11.97 -10.00
CA GLY A 351 -17.28 -11.99 -9.39
C GLY A 351 -18.18 -10.82 -9.84
N THR A 352 -19.46 -10.86 -9.46
CA THR A 352 -20.51 -9.96 -10.00
C THR A 352 -21.35 -9.25 -8.94
N ASP A 353 -21.13 -9.52 -7.66
CA ASP A 353 -21.90 -8.98 -6.52
C ASP A 353 -20.94 -8.57 -5.39
N TYR A 354 -21.20 -7.45 -4.70
CA TYR A 354 -20.24 -6.85 -3.76
C TYR A 354 -19.93 -7.69 -2.50
N HIS A 355 -20.71 -8.74 -2.18
CA HIS A 355 -20.37 -9.70 -1.12
C HIS A 355 -19.34 -10.75 -1.57
N THR A 356 -19.24 -11.02 -2.87
CA THR A 356 -18.40 -12.08 -3.45
C THR A 356 -17.31 -11.56 -4.37
N ALA A 357 -17.48 -10.35 -4.91
CA ALA A 357 -16.56 -9.72 -5.85
C ALA A 357 -15.26 -9.33 -5.16
N VAL A 358 -14.14 -9.72 -5.79
CA VAL A 358 -12.80 -9.38 -5.34
C VAL A 358 -12.03 -8.68 -6.46
N ASN A 359 -11.24 -7.69 -6.07
CA ASN A 359 -10.33 -7.01 -6.98
C ASN A 359 -9.09 -7.88 -7.19
N VAL A 360 -8.79 -8.18 -8.46
CA VAL A 360 -7.62 -8.96 -8.85
C VAL A 360 -6.71 -8.17 -9.80
N PRO A 361 -5.40 -8.44 -9.83
CA PRO A 361 -4.48 -7.71 -10.71
C PRO A 361 -4.84 -7.77 -12.19
N PHE A 362 -4.51 -6.73 -12.96
CA PHE A 362 -4.55 -6.83 -14.43
C PHE A 362 -3.63 -7.97 -14.89
N GLY A 363 -4.19 -8.89 -15.70
CA GLY A 363 -3.50 -10.13 -16.11
C GLY A 363 -3.67 -11.33 -15.16
N TYR A 364 -4.54 -11.25 -14.15
CA TYR A 364 -4.83 -12.37 -13.24
C TYR A 364 -5.83 -13.39 -13.80
N LEU A 365 -6.93 -12.88 -14.39
CA LEU A 365 -8.05 -13.67 -14.92
C LEU A 365 -7.61 -14.53 -16.12
#